data_AF-A0A562UPV8-F1
#
_entry.id   AF-A0A562UPV8-F1
#
_cell.length_a   1.000
_cell.length_b   1.000
_cell.length_c   1.000
_cell.angle_alpha   90.00
_cell.angle_beta   90.00
_cell.angle_gamma   90.00
#
_symmetry.space_group_name_H-M   'P 1'
#
loop_
_entity.id
_entity.type
_entity.pdbx_description
1 polymer ?
#
loop_
_entity_poly.entity_id
_entity_poly.type
_entity_poly.pdbx_seq_one_letter_code
_entity_poly.pdbx_strand_id
1 'polypeptide(L)'
;MAGQSSLSQEQQVAAIGLFEAGWGERSVATRLAVSEWAVKRLYHRWQVRGRGALVAKATKRSFSFAFKLEVVRRFLAGETKVELARQFDLSSPKLIEGWA
;
A
#
# COMPACT_ATOMS: atom_id res chain seq x y z
N MET A 1 -3.20 -17.70 -6.32
CA MET A 1 -4.32 -16.83 -6.75
C MET A 1 -4.30 -15.55 -5.90
N ALA A 2 -3.72 -14.47 -6.42
CA ALA A 2 -3.68 -13.18 -5.72
C ALA A 2 -4.72 -12.26 -6.34
N GLY A 3 -5.77 -11.94 -5.59
CA GLY A 3 -6.82 -10.98 -5.97
C GLY A 3 -6.29 -9.54 -5.98
N GLN A 4 -5.50 -9.21 -7.01
CA GLN A 4 -5.04 -7.85 -7.26
C GLN A 4 -6.20 -7.01 -7.80
N SER A 5 -6.59 -6.05 -6.97
CA SER A 5 -7.43 -4.87 -7.19
C SER A 5 -7.70 -4.52 -8.67
N SER A 6 -8.96 -4.63 -9.08
CA SER A 6 -9.46 -4.22 -10.41
C SER A 6 -9.62 -2.69 -10.58
N LEU A 7 -8.91 -1.87 -9.78
CA LEU A 7 -8.89 -0.41 -9.91
C LEU A 7 -7.45 0.09 -9.93
N SER A 8 -7.07 0.74 -11.03
CA SER A 8 -5.80 1.46 -11.19
C SER A 8 -5.72 2.65 -10.22
N GLN A 9 -4.51 3.12 -9.90
CA GLN A 9 -4.32 4.27 -9.01
C GLN A 9 -5.08 5.51 -9.50
N GLU A 10 -5.06 5.78 -10.79
CA GLU A 10 -5.79 6.89 -11.42
C GLU A 10 -7.31 6.77 -11.20
N GLN A 11 -7.86 5.57 -11.32
CA GLN A 11 -9.29 5.31 -11.08
C GLN A 11 -9.66 5.45 -9.61
N GLN A 12 -8.75 5.13 -8.68
CA GLN A 12 -8.99 5.33 -7.24
C GLN A 12 -9.00 6.81 -6.87
N VAL A 13 -8.07 7.61 -7.42
CA VAL A 13 -8.02 9.06 -7.20
C VAL A 13 -9.27 9.73 -7.75
N ALA A 14 -9.68 9.38 -8.98
CA ALA A 14 -10.91 9.89 -9.59
C ALA A 14 -12.17 9.52 -8.78
N ALA A 15 -12.25 8.28 -8.30
CA ALA A 15 -13.38 7.83 -7.47
C ALA A 15 -13.48 8.59 -6.14
N ILE A 16 -12.36 8.86 -5.47
CA ILE A 16 -12.36 9.63 -4.23
C ILE A 16 -12.75 11.09 -4.45
N GLY A 17 -12.29 11.72 -5.54
CA GLY A 17 -12.73 13.07 -5.90
C GLY A 17 -14.26 13.15 -6.08
N LEU A 18 -14.87 12.11 -6.66
CA LEU A 18 -16.32 12.02 -6.79
C LEU A 18 -17.03 11.79 -5.45
N PHE A 19 -16.48 10.96 -4.57
CA PHE A 19 -17.03 10.76 -3.22
C PHE A 19 -16.99 12.04 -2.38
N GLU A 20 -15.90 12.80 -2.45
CA GLU A 20 -15.78 14.12 -1.80
C GLU A 20 -16.76 15.14 -2.36
N ALA A 21 -17.09 15.05 -3.65
CA ALA A 21 -18.14 15.83 -4.28
C ALA A 21 -19.57 15.34 -3.92
N GLY A 22 -19.71 14.34 -3.04
CA GLY A 22 -20.99 13.82 -2.55
C GLY A 22 -21.63 12.73 -3.41
N TRP A 23 -20.91 12.16 -4.38
CA TRP A 23 -21.46 11.12 -5.26
C TRP A 23 -21.52 9.77 -4.55
N GLY A 24 -22.61 9.03 -4.82
CA GLY A 24 -22.79 7.67 -4.32
C GLY A 24 -22.01 6.62 -5.10
N GLU A 25 -21.71 5.49 -4.45
CA GLU A 25 -20.91 4.37 -5.00
C GLU A 25 -21.35 3.88 -6.39
N ARG A 26 -22.67 3.74 -6.61
CA ARG A 26 -23.23 3.28 -7.89
C ARG A 26 -22.97 4.27 -9.03
N SER A 27 -23.22 5.55 -8.78
CA SER A 27 -23.00 6.62 -9.76
C SER A 27 -21.53 6.72 -10.15
N VAL A 28 -20.61 6.52 -9.19
CA VAL A 28 -19.17 6.52 -9.44
C VAL A 28 -18.74 5.31 -10.27
N ALA A 29 -19.28 4.12 -9.99
CA ALA A 29 -18.97 2.91 -10.76
C ALA A 29 -19.39 3.03 -12.23
N THR A 30 -20.62 3.53 -12.48
CA THR A 30 -21.11 3.79 -13.83
C THR A 30 -20.28 4.84 -14.55
N ARG A 31 -19.94 5.95 -13.88
CA ARG A 31 -19.16 7.04 -14.48
C ARG A 31 -17.74 6.63 -14.88
N LEU A 32 -17.11 5.77 -14.08
CA LEU A 32 -15.74 5.30 -14.32
C LEU A 32 -15.69 4.00 -15.15
N ALA A 33 -16.85 3.42 -15.50
CA ALA A 33 -16.96 2.14 -16.21
C ALA A 33 -16.18 0.99 -15.54
N VAL A 34 -16.23 0.95 -14.20
CA VAL A 34 -15.51 -0.04 -13.38
C VAL A 34 -16.50 -0.91 -12.60
N SER A 35 -15.98 -2.01 -12.04
CA SER A 35 -16.79 -2.91 -11.22
C SER A 35 -17.40 -2.19 -10.00
N GLU A 36 -18.73 -2.26 -9.87
CA GLU A 36 -19.49 -1.74 -8.72
C GLU A 36 -18.94 -2.27 -7.38
N TRP A 37 -18.56 -3.54 -7.34
CA TRP A 37 -17.97 -4.17 -6.14
C TRP A 37 -16.61 -3.57 -5.75
N ALA A 38 -15.79 -3.17 -6.73
CA ALA A 38 -14.50 -2.54 -6.46
C ALA A 38 -14.69 -1.12 -5.89
N VAL A 39 -15.64 -0.37 -6.45
CA VAL A 39 -15.99 1.00 -6.00
C VAL A 39 -16.65 0.97 -4.63
N LYS A 40 -17.57 0.04 -4.37
CA LYS A 40 -18.19 -0.16 -3.06
C LYS A 40 -17.17 -0.44 -1.96
N ARG A 41 -16.19 -1.31 -2.22
CA ARG A 41 -15.08 -1.59 -1.28
C ARG A 41 -14.18 -0.38 -1.03
N LEU A 42 -14.05 0.54 -2.00
CA LEU A 42 -13.31 1.80 -1.84
C LEU A 42 -14.14 2.81 -1.05
N TYR A 43 -15.44 2.94 -1.35
CA TYR A 43 -16.37 3.84 -0.68
C TYR A 43 -16.45 3.57 0.82
N HIS A 44 -16.65 2.31 1.22
CA HIS A 44 -16.65 1.92 2.65
C HIS A 44 -15.33 2.27 3.36
N ARG A 45 -14.18 2.14 2.68
CA ARG A 45 -12.87 2.53 3.27
C ARG A 45 -12.72 4.04 3.37
N TRP A 46 -13.19 4.77 2.37
CA TRP A 46 -13.21 6.22 2.35
C TRP A 46 -14.08 6.79 3.46
N GLN A 47 -15.26 6.21 3.75
CA GLN A 47 -16.08 6.63 4.88
C GLN A 47 -15.35 6.55 6.23
N VAL A 48 -14.42 5.59 6.39
CA VAL A 48 -13.67 5.40 7.64
C VAL A 48 -12.40 6.25 7.70
N ARG A 49 -11.75 6.52 6.56
CA ARG A 49 -10.38 7.09 6.52
C ARG A 49 -10.23 8.36 5.65
N GLY A 50 -11.30 8.84 5.02
CA GLY A 50 -11.25 9.91 4.03
C GLY A 50 -10.26 9.61 2.89
N ARG A 51 -9.46 10.61 2.49
CA ARG A 51 -8.38 10.44 1.48
C ARG A 51 -7.34 9.38 1.85
N GLY A 52 -7.23 9.01 3.13
CA GLY A 52 -6.40 7.90 3.59
C GLY A 52 -6.82 6.52 3.05
N ALA A 53 -7.97 6.42 2.37
CA ALA A 53 -8.42 5.20 1.69
C ALA A 53 -7.57 4.82 0.46
N LEU A 54 -6.82 5.77 -0.14
CA LEU A 54 -5.83 5.48 -1.19
C LEU A 54 -4.61 4.74 -0.66
N VAL A 55 -4.42 4.72 0.67
CA VAL A 55 -3.40 3.89 1.28
C VAL A 55 -3.90 2.46 1.21
N ALA A 56 -3.72 1.86 0.03
CA ALA A 56 -3.70 0.42 -0.12
C ALA A 56 -2.86 -0.11 1.03
N LYS A 57 -3.47 -1.00 1.82
CA LYS A 57 -2.84 -1.80 2.88
C LYS A 57 -1.35 -1.93 2.56
N ALA A 58 -0.49 -1.29 3.35
CA ALA A 58 0.96 -1.43 3.22
C ALA A 58 1.34 -2.84 3.70
N THR A 59 0.87 -3.86 2.97
CA THR A 59 1.27 -5.25 3.17
C THR A 59 2.68 -5.49 2.59
N LYS A 60 3.22 -4.50 1.87
CA LYS A 60 4.62 -4.43 1.44
C LYS A 60 5.10 -2.99 1.62
N ARG A 61 5.80 -2.70 2.72
CA ARG A 61 6.70 -1.54 2.77
C ARG A 61 7.72 -1.76 1.65
N SER A 62 7.66 -0.97 0.58
CA SER A 62 8.66 -1.02 -0.48
C SER A 62 9.86 -0.19 -0.06
N PHE A 63 10.95 -0.87 0.28
CA PHE A 63 12.21 -0.20 0.61
C PHE A 63 12.97 0.12 -0.67
N SER A 64 13.53 1.32 -0.76
CA SER A 64 14.38 1.73 -1.89
C SER A 64 15.64 0.87 -1.96
N PHE A 65 16.24 0.76 -3.14
CA PHE A 65 17.47 -0.03 -3.34
C PHE A 65 18.62 0.47 -2.46
N ALA A 66 18.80 1.80 -2.37
CA ALA A 66 19.83 2.42 -1.54
C ALA A 66 19.65 2.06 -0.05
N PHE A 67 18.41 2.05 0.43
CA PHE A 67 18.10 1.66 1.81
C PHE A 67 18.44 0.18 2.08
N LYS A 68 18.04 -0.73 1.18
CA LYS A 68 18.37 -2.15 1.31
C LYS A 68 19.89 -2.37 1.32
N LEU A 69 20.60 -1.67 0.43
CA LEU A 69 22.05 -1.77 0.31
C LEU A 69 22.77 -1.32 1.59
N GLU A 70 22.31 -0.25 2.25
CA GLU A 70 22.85 0.19 3.54
C GLU A 70 22.67 -0.88 4.62
N VAL A 71 21.46 -1.45 4.74
CA VAL A 71 21.17 -2.49 5.74
C VAL A 71 21.99 -3.76 5.49
N VAL A 72 22.13 -4.19 4.23
CA VAL A 72 22.92 -5.37 3.86
C VAL A 72 24.41 -5.15 4.12
N ARG A 73 24.95 -3.97 3.83
CA ARG A 73 26.37 -3.66 4.11
C ARG A 73 26.69 -3.78 5.60
N ARG A 74 25.83 -3.27 6.47
CA ARG A 74 25.99 -3.38 7.93
C ARG A 74 25.85 -4.82 8.42
N PHE A 75 24.89 -5.56 7.85
CA PHE A 75 24.76 -6.98 8.13
C PHE A 75 26.01 -7.77 7.72
N LEU A 76 26.58 -7.49 6.55
CA LEU A 76 27.84 -8.09 6.07
C LEU A 76 29.07 -7.64 6.88
N ALA A 77 29.02 -6.47 7.51
CA ALA A 77 30.04 -6.00 8.44
C ALA A 77 30.01 -6.71 9.80
N GLY A 78 29.03 -7.60 10.03
CA GLY A 78 28.92 -8.42 11.24
C GLY A 78 27.89 -7.93 12.26
N GLU A 79 27.12 -6.88 11.95
CA GLU A 79 26.05 -6.43 12.84
C GLU A 79 24.90 -7.45 12.94
N THR A 80 24.28 -7.54 14.11
CA THR A 80 23.22 -8.52 14.37
C THR A 80 21.93 -8.13 13.64
N LYS A 81 21.33 -9.08 12.90
CA LYS A 81 20.06 -8.90 12.18
C LYS A 81 18.94 -8.31 13.05
N VAL A 82 18.88 -8.71 14.32
CA VAL A 82 17.88 -8.26 15.29
C VAL A 82 18.05 -6.77 15.64
N GLU A 83 19.30 -6.33 15.82
CA GLU A 83 19.59 -4.93 16.11
C GLU A 83 19.32 -4.03 14.91
N LEU A 84 19.72 -4.48 13.71
CA LEU A 84 19.39 -3.79 12.46
C LEU A 84 17.88 -3.70 12.25
N ALA A 85 17.14 -4.79 12.49
CA ALA A 85 15.68 -4.76 12.35
C ALA A 85 15.02 -3.77 13.31
N ARG A 86 15.53 -3.63 14.55
CA ARG A 86 15.05 -2.63 15.51
C ARG A 86 15.43 -1.21 15.09
N GLN A 87 16.67 -0.99 14.68
CA GLN A 87 17.18 0.33 14.29
C GLN A 87 16.45 0.90 13.06
N PHE A 88 16.11 0.03 12.11
CA PHE A 88 15.46 0.41 10.85
C PHE A 88 13.94 0.19 10.84
N ASP A 89 13.34 -0.11 12.01
CA ASP A 89 11.89 -0.39 12.16
C ASP A 89 11.39 -1.45 11.14
N LEU A 90 12.19 -2.48 10.92
CA LEU A 90 11.86 -3.57 10.00
C LEU A 90 10.89 -4.53 10.68
N SER A 91 9.89 -4.96 9.92
CA SER A 91 8.87 -5.88 10.43
C SER A 91 9.41 -7.27 10.77
N SER A 92 10.61 -7.64 10.30
CA SER A 92 11.26 -8.90 10.65
C SER A 92 12.77 -8.90 10.32
N PRO A 93 13.63 -9.51 11.14
CA PRO A 93 15.04 -9.74 10.80
C PRO A 93 15.23 -10.67 9.59
N LYS A 94 14.26 -11.55 9.30
CA LYS A 94 14.28 -12.41 8.09
C LYS A 94 14.28 -11.61 6.79
N LEU A 95 13.81 -10.37 6.86
CA LEU A 95 13.71 -9.49 5.71
C LEU A 95 15.11 -9.06 5.23
N ILE A 96 16.08 -8.97 6.14
CA ILE A 96 17.49 -8.69 5.85
C ILE A 96 18.16 -9.89 5.17
N GLU A 97 17.79 -11.11 5.56
CA GLU A 97 18.32 -12.36 4.95
C GLU A 97 17.89 -12.52 3.48
N GLY A 98 16.70 -12.02 3.12
CA GLY A 98 16.25 -12.01 1.73
C GLY A 98 16.88 -10.90 0.88
N TRP A 99 17.70 -10.02 1.47
CA TRP A 99 18.39 -8.93 0.76
C TRP A 99 19.89 -9.16 0.59
N ALA A 100 20.49 -9.91 1.50
CA ALA A 100 21.87 -10.37 1.39
C ALA A 100 21.97 -11.48 0.32
#